data_AF-A0A1H4B963-F1
#
_entry.id   AF-A0A1H4B963-F1
#
_cell.length_a   1.000
_cell.length_b   1.000
_cell.length_c   1.000
_cell.angle_alpha   90.00
_cell.angle_beta   90.00
_cell.angle_gamma   90.00
#
_symmetry.space_group_name_H-M   'P 1'
#
loop_
_entity.id
_entity.type
_entity.pdbx_description
1 polymer ?
#
loop_
_entity_poly.entity_id
_entity_poly.type
_entity_poly.pdbx_seq_one_letter_code
_entity_poly.pdbx_strand_id
1 'polypeptide(L)'
;MKNSIKTALLFLFSGLLFGACEKEDDGAKEAPLPAGAIEVRGTLVDIRPFAVGKEAFPQQSDYIFDSDIETLFDTPLSYATGLLKARGAEAFRCGSAQTVYMAITTPELNAAGWSATEKSFAMNDLTYYLYSYVCRTPGQWIEIPDPADREYATMLFAETLSVACDPVPGTVIAQVPELRKSTVSNASIAILPNGNYVASCTGVTDGATLFVSKDRGATWSTLVENVTALNGIRNYYNLFVFEGALYMMGAGIGNQDLLISRSEDNGATWTKPTDATNGVLLTGGFHSAAVPVVVYDGRLWRACETAGSDTSIKRPFVISAPVDADLLDASSWTKSDNLITDNEMIVNEKTVTELIEGNMVATSNGLYNILRASSKQTSQLAAKVTVTSPSKLTFSVSNDFITFPGGGKKFTIRYDEQSQRYWTLSNPAASKYVGMKNDGLYLNGITRDLIRNRLVLCYSTDLITWVPYKVVLENEDPFFHGFQYVDWQFNGNDLVAVCRMACPERRGLPYRQHDANILSFLRIADFRNL
;
A
#
# COMPACT_ATOMS: atom_id res chain seq x y z
N MET A 1 -54.23 -12.22 31.34
CA MET A 1 -53.28 -13.33 31.56
C MET A 1 -52.18 -13.20 30.53
N LYS A 2 -50.94 -13.18 31.01
CA LYS A 2 -49.70 -12.98 30.24
C LYS A 2 -49.45 -14.17 29.32
N ASN A 3 -48.96 -13.92 28.09
CA ASN A 3 -47.67 -14.46 27.65
C ASN A 3 -47.20 -13.79 26.36
N SER A 4 -45.99 -13.24 26.48
CA SER A 4 -45.19 -12.59 25.45
C SER A 4 -44.33 -13.66 24.77
N ILE A 5 -44.35 -13.75 23.44
CA ILE A 5 -43.34 -14.46 22.67
C ILE A 5 -42.59 -13.42 21.84
N LYS A 6 -41.33 -13.19 22.24
CA LYS A 6 -40.33 -12.40 21.51
C LYS A 6 -39.80 -13.25 20.36
N THR A 7 -39.97 -12.78 19.12
CA THR A 7 -39.29 -13.36 17.96
C THR A 7 -37.91 -12.72 17.84
N ALA A 8 -36.86 -13.49 18.17
CA ALA A 8 -35.48 -13.12 17.89
C ALA A 8 -35.17 -13.46 16.42
N LEU A 9 -34.78 -12.46 15.65
CA LEU A 9 -34.29 -12.60 14.28
C LEU A 9 -32.83 -13.06 14.34
N LEU A 10 -32.58 -14.35 14.07
CA LEU A 10 -31.24 -14.91 14.00
C LEU A 10 -30.70 -14.68 12.57
N PHE A 11 -29.78 -13.73 12.40
CA PHE A 11 -29.00 -13.61 11.17
C PHE A 11 -27.94 -14.72 11.13
N LEU A 12 -28.20 -15.75 10.33
CA LEU A 12 -27.19 -16.74 9.93
C LEU A 12 -26.26 -16.10 8.89
N PHE A 13 -25.08 -15.68 9.32
CA PHE A 13 -23.95 -15.42 8.42
C PHE A 13 -23.46 -16.77 7.86
N SER A 14 -23.81 -17.06 6.61
CA SER A 14 -23.16 -18.12 5.83
C SER A 14 -21.85 -17.57 5.29
N GLY A 15 -20.75 -17.89 5.98
CA GLY A 15 -19.41 -17.71 5.45
C GLY A 15 -19.16 -18.71 4.33
N LEU A 16 -19.29 -18.26 3.09
CA LEU A 16 -18.78 -18.99 1.92
C LEU A 16 -17.27 -18.81 1.88
N LEU A 17 -16.55 -19.84 2.35
CA LEU A 17 -15.12 -20.02 2.13
C LEU A 17 -14.85 -20.02 0.62
N PHE A 18 -13.91 -19.18 0.18
CA PHE A 18 -13.26 -19.41 -1.10
C PHE A 18 -12.45 -20.69 -1.02
N GLY A 19 -12.59 -21.54 -2.04
CA GLY A 19 -11.74 -22.69 -2.27
C GLY A 19 -10.28 -22.25 -2.46
N ALA A 20 -9.55 -22.17 -1.35
CA ALA A 20 -8.18 -22.62 -1.34
C ALA A 20 -8.24 -24.13 -1.54
N CYS A 21 -7.42 -24.65 -2.46
CA CYS A 21 -7.13 -26.07 -2.51
C CYS A 21 -6.76 -26.49 -1.07
N GLU A 22 -7.55 -27.35 -0.44
CA GLU A 22 -7.21 -28.00 0.82
C GLU A 22 -5.92 -28.79 0.55
N LYS A 23 -4.78 -28.14 0.82
CA LYS A 23 -3.61 -28.89 1.23
C LYS A 23 -3.98 -29.45 2.59
N GLU A 24 -4.10 -30.77 2.64
CA GLU A 24 -3.93 -31.52 3.88
C GLU A 24 -2.76 -30.89 4.65
N ASP A 25 -3.00 -30.59 5.92
CA ASP A 25 -2.00 -30.10 6.87
C ASP A 25 -1.01 -31.25 7.15
N ASP A 26 -0.18 -31.55 6.15
CA ASP A 26 1.01 -32.37 6.26
C ASP A 26 1.98 -31.59 7.14
N GLY A 27 1.79 -31.69 8.47
CA GLY A 27 2.51 -31.01 9.54
C GLY A 27 3.86 -30.44 9.10
N ALA A 28 3.81 -29.24 8.51
CA ALA A 28 4.94 -28.69 7.81
C ALA A 28 5.98 -28.39 8.89
N LYS A 29 7.03 -29.22 8.95
CA LYS A 29 8.15 -29.00 9.87
C LYS A 29 8.63 -27.57 9.66
N GLU A 30 8.49 -26.74 10.71
CA GLU A 30 8.92 -25.35 10.66
C GLU A 30 10.37 -25.30 10.19
N ALA A 31 10.68 -24.33 9.32
CA ALA A 31 12.02 -24.22 8.77
C ALA A 31 13.07 -24.07 9.91
N PRO A 32 14.22 -24.76 9.82
CA PRO A 32 15.29 -24.61 10.80
C PRO A 32 15.77 -23.15 10.86
N LEU A 33 16.03 -22.66 12.07
CA LEU A 33 16.62 -21.34 12.27
C LEU A 33 18.15 -21.40 12.20
N PRO A 34 18.83 -20.43 11.58
CA PRO A 34 20.29 -20.33 11.61
C PRO A 34 20.81 -20.26 13.06
N ALA A 35 22.00 -20.84 13.32
CA ALA A 35 22.66 -20.70 14.61
C ALA A 35 22.81 -19.21 15.01
N GLY A 36 22.54 -18.89 16.27
CA GLY A 36 22.51 -17.51 16.78
C GLY A 36 21.23 -16.72 16.50
N ALA A 37 20.39 -17.14 15.52
CA ALA A 37 19.15 -16.44 15.22
C ALA A 37 18.07 -16.71 16.28
N ILE A 38 17.27 -15.68 16.56
CA ILE A 38 16.04 -15.76 17.33
C ILE A 38 14.87 -15.38 16.42
N GLU A 39 13.80 -16.18 16.47
CA GLU A 39 12.53 -15.84 15.85
C GLU A 39 11.48 -15.60 16.93
N VAL A 40 10.70 -14.54 16.78
CA VAL A 40 9.72 -14.06 17.75
C VAL A 40 8.33 -14.12 17.14
N ARG A 41 7.34 -14.58 17.90
CA ARG A 41 5.92 -14.45 17.56
C ARG A 41 5.20 -13.57 18.57
N GLY A 42 4.14 -12.94 18.12
CA GLY A 42 3.28 -12.10 18.96
C GLY A 42 2.45 -11.14 18.14
N THR A 43 1.74 -10.25 18.82
CA THR A 43 0.84 -9.28 18.21
C THR A 43 1.60 -8.00 17.83
N LEU A 44 1.61 -7.66 16.53
CA LEU A 44 2.25 -6.44 15.98
C LEU A 44 3.71 -6.29 16.44
N VAL A 45 4.51 -7.34 16.23
CA VAL A 45 5.93 -7.34 16.59
C VAL A 45 6.74 -6.52 15.57
N ASP A 46 7.43 -5.49 16.05
CA ASP A 46 8.44 -4.74 15.31
C ASP A 46 9.85 -5.12 15.80
N ILE A 47 10.85 -5.07 14.92
CA ILE A 47 12.26 -5.23 15.28
C ILE A 47 12.96 -3.90 15.08
N ARG A 48 13.65 -3.42 16.11
CA ARG A 48 14.27 -2.09 16.13
C ARG A 48 15.70 -2.18 16.65
N PRO A 49 16.59 -1.28 16.19
CA PRO A 49 17.93 -1.17 16.77
C PRO A 49 17.84 -0.59 18.18
N PHE A 50 18.55 -1.18 19.14
CA PHE A 50 18.70 -0.64 20.48
C PHE A 50 19.87 0.36 20.48
N ALA A 51 19.58 1.65 20.37
CA ALA A 51 20.61 2.69 20.26
C ALA A 51 20.10 4.05 20.76
N VAL A 52 21.02 4.89 21.25
CA VAL A 52 20.69 6.21 21.80
C VAL A 52 19.99 7.06 20.74
N GLY A 53 18.96 7.81 21.15
CA GLY A 53 18.19 8.70 20.27
C GLY A 53 17.21 7.96 19.34
N LYS A 54 17.01 6.65 19.52
CA LYS A 54 15.99 5.88 18.79
C LYS A 54 14.71 5.76 19.61
N GLU A 55 13.58 5.91 18.94
CA GLU A 55 12.25 5.61 19.48
C GLU A 55 12.13 4.13 19.88
N ALA A 56 11.72 3.89 21.12
CA ALA A 56 11.61 2.59 21.74
C ALA A 56 10.42 1.77 21.22
N PHE A 57 9.32 2.42 20.82
CA PHE A 57 8.12 1.76 20.33
C PHE A 57 7.74 2.29 18.93
N PRO A 58 7.15 1.45 18.05
CA PRO A 58 6.64 1.92 16.77
C PRO A 58 5.57 2.98 16.97
N GLN A 59 5.64 4.03 16.16
CA GLN A 59 4.70 5.17 16.13
C GLN A 59 4.67 6.02 17.40
N GLN A 60 5.65 5.89 18.31
CA GLN A 60 5.70 6.63 19.56
C GLN A 60 7.01 7.45 19.63
N SER A 61 6.89 8.77 19.76
CA SER A 61 8.01 9.72 19.73
C SER A 61 8.52 10.24 21.09
N ASP A 62 7.80 10.00 22.18
CA ASP A 62 8.13 10.46 23.53
C ASP A 62 9.00 9.46 24.30
N TYR A 63 8.97 8.17 23.94
CA TYR A 63 9.80 7.13 24.52
C TYR A 63 11.02 6.88 23.65
N ILE A 64 12.10 7.58 23.96
CA ILE A 64 13.39 7.49 23.26
C ILE A 64 14.42 6.87 24.21
N PHE A 65 15.32 6.06 23.68
CA PHE A 65 16.46 5.59 24.48
C PHE A 65 17.46 6.73 24.75
N ASP A 66 17.66 7.04 26.02
CA ASP A 66 18.59 8.07 26.50
C ASP A 66 20.01 7.51 26.74
N SER A 67 20.89 8.23 27.43
CA SER A 67 22.30 7.87 27.62
C SER A 67 22.50 6.52 28.33
N ASP A 68 23.68 5.92 28.13
CA ASP A 68 24.19 4.71 28.80
C ASP A 68 23.51 3.39 28.45
N ILE A 69 22.42 3.37 27.66
CA ILE A 69 21.78 2.13 27.21
C ILE A 69 22.70 1.23 26.39
N GLU A 70 23.65 1.81 25.65
CA GLU A 70 24.63 1.06 24.84
C GLU A 70 25.64 0.30 25.70
N THR A 71 25.75 0.62 26.99
CA THR A 71 26.59 -0.12 27.96
C THR A 71 25.85 -1.29 28.61
N LEU A 72 24.55 -1.43 28.34
CA LEU A 72 23.71 -2.47 28.96
C LEU A 72 24.13 -3.87 28.52
N PHE A 73 24.60 -4.01 27.28
CA PHE A 73 25.06 -5.25 26.67
C PHE A 73 26.48 -5.10 26.14
N ASP A 74 27.25 -6.20 26.15
CA ASP A 74 28.63 -6.21 25.64
C ASP A 74 28.69 -6.05 24.10
N THR A 75 27.60 -6.40 23.41
CA THR A 75 27.45 -6.25 21.96
C THR A 75 26.19 -5.43 21.63
N PRO A 76 26.19 -4.64 20.55
CA PRO A 76 24.99 -3.97 20.09
C PRO A 76 23.92 -4.98 19.70
N LEU A 77 22.73 -4.86 20.30
CA LEU A 77 21.61 -5.75 20.03
C LEU A 77 20.50 -5.04 19.26
N SER A 78 19.68 -5.82 18.57
CA SER A 78 18.33 -5.41 18.21
C SER A 78 17.35 -5.91 19.26
N TYR A 79 16.14 -5.37 19.25
CA TYR A 79 15.07 -5.87 20.10
C TYR A 79 13.75 -5.97 19.34
N ALA A 80 12.97 -6.98 19.71
CA ALA A 80 11.59 -7.16 19.28
C ALA A 80 10.67 -6.51 20.31
N THR A 81 9.70 -5.73 19.85
CA THR A 81 8.74 -4.99 20.70
C THR A 81 7.37 -4.90 20.01
N GLY A 82 6.38 -4.32 20.67
CA GLY A 82 5.09 -3.95 20.06
C GLY A 82 4.78 -2.46 20.25
N LEU A 83 3.56 -2.05 19.92
CA LEU A 83 3.04 -0.74 20.35
C LEU A 83 3.16 -0.58 21.87
N LEU A 84 3.35 0.64 22.37
CA LEU A 84 3.63 0.95 23.78
C LEU A 84 2.84 0.12 24.80
N LYS A 85 1.51 -0.01 24.62
CA LYS A 85 0.61 -0.76 25.53
C LYS A 85 0.11 -2.09 24.97
N ALA A 86 0.63 -2.52 23.82
CA ALA A 86 0.40 -3.88 23.33
C ALA A 86 1.28 -4.87 24.10
N ARG A 87 0.98 -6.18 23.99
CA ARG A 87 1.86 -7.22 24.55
C ARG A 87 3.21 -7.27 23.81
N GLY A 88 3.18 -7.15 22.49
CA GLY A 88 4.38 -7.21 21.64
C GLY A 88 4.87 -8.64 21.49
N ALA A 89 6.10 -8.92 21.95
CA ALA A 89 6.67 -10.26 21.89
C ALA A 89 5.97 -11.22 22.88
N GLU A 90 5.48 -12.36 22.39
CA GLU A 90 4.69 -13.32 23.17
C GLU A 90 5.39 -14.67 23.36
N ALA A 91 6.20 -15.08 22.38
CA ALA A 91 7.08 -16.24 22.50
C ALA A 91 8.26 -16.11 21.52
N PHE A 92 9.31 -16.90 21.76
CA PHE A 92 10.47 -16.96 20.88
C PHE A 92 11.01 -18.37 20.74
N ARG A 93 11.79 -18.63 19.69
CA ARG A 93 12.57 -19.86 19.51
C ARG A 93 13.98 -19.54 19.01
N CYS A 94 14.93 -20.41 19.33
CA CYS A 94 16.35 -20.18 19.04
C CYS A 94 16.89 -21.14 17.99
N GLY A 95 17.79 -20.70 17.13
CA GLY A 95 18.51 -21.57 16.20
C GLY A 95 19.66 -22.36 16.82
N SER A 96 20.15 -21.96 18.00
CA SER A 96 21.17 -22.66 18.77
C SER A 96 20.98 -22.42 20.27
N ALA A 97 21.70 -23.17 21.11
CA ALA A 97 21.74 -22.88 22.53
C ALA A 97 22.40 -21.50 22.76
N GLN A 98 21.72 -20.61 23.47
CA GLN A 98 22.18 -19.24 23.73
C GLN A 98 21.39 -18.59 24.87
N THR A 99 21.92 -17.49 25.42
CA THR A 99 21.20 -16.65 26.36
C THR A 99 20.38 -15.61 25.58
N VAL A 100 19.12 -15.47 25.95
CA VAL A 100 18.21 -14.44 25.43
C VAL A 100 17.87 -13.50 26.57
N TYR A 101 17.76 -12.20 26.27
CA TYR A 101 17.39 -11.21 27.26
C TYR A 101 16.01 -10.63 26.97
N MET A 102 15.31 -10.28 28.03
CA MET A 102 14.02 -9.61 27.97
C MET A 102 13.99 -8.45 28.95
N ALA A 103 13.37 -7.35 28.58
CA ALA A 103 13.04 -6.28 29.49
C ALA A 103 11.52 -6.09 29.61
N ILE A 104 11.06 -5.88 30.83
CA ILE A 104 9.67 -5.59 31.20
C ILE A 104 9.63 -4.58 32.35
N THR A 105 8.53 -3.87 32.54
CA THR A 105 8.36 -2.87 33.61
C THR A 105 8.09 -3.47 34.99
N THR A 106 7.98 -4.80 35.12
CA THR A 106 7.76 -5.51 36.38
C THR A 106 9.12 -5.84 37.06
N PRO A 107 9.46 -5.26 38.24
CA PRO A 107 10.77 -5.41 38.89
C PRO A 107 11.06 -6.76 39.55
N GLU A 108 10.01 -7.50 39.92
CA GLU A 108 10.14 -8.77 40.66
C GLU A 108 9.42 -9.91 39.92
N LEU A 109 9.76 -10.09 38.63
CA LEU A 109 9.16 -11.14 37.81
C LEU A 109 9.56 -12.53 38.34
N ASN A 110 8.58 -13.25 38.88
CA ASN A 110 8.71 -14.66 39.23
C ASN A 110 8.19 -15.54 38.08
N ALA A 111 9.08 -15.94 37.18
CA ALA A 111 8.74 -16.78 36.04
C ALA A 111 9.74 -17.93 35.86
N ALA A 112 9.23 -19.13 35.58
CA ALA A 112 10.06 -20.32 35.42
C ALA A 112 11.07 -20.15 34.26
N GLY A 113 12.34 -20.43 34.55
CA GLY A 113 13.44 -20.36 33.57
C GLY A 113 14.02 -18.96 33.32
N TRP A 114 13.42 -17.90 33.88
CA TRP A 114 13.92 -16.54 33.78
C TRP A 114 14.71 -16.15 35.03
N SER A 115 15.79 -15.39 34.86
CA SER A 115 16.65 -14.91 35.96
C SER A 115 16.93 -13.42 35.82
N ALA A 116 16.71 -12.64 36.88
CA ALA A 116 17.01 -11.21 36.91
C ALA A 116 18.51 -10.95 36.74
N THR A 117 18.90 -9.91 36.02
CA THR A 117 20.32 -9.59 35.74
C THR A 117 20.87 -8.40 36.53
N GLU A 118 20.14 -7.89 37.52
CA GLU A 118 20.42 -6.64 38.27
C GLU A 118 20.48 -5.36 37.41
N LYS A 119 20.30 -5.47 36.10
CA LYS A 119 20.36 -4.36 35.15
C LYS A 119 18.96 -3.81 34.88
N SER A 120 18.87 -2.50 34.72
CA SER A 120 17.67 -1.79 34.33
C SER A 120 18.03 -0.57 33.50
N PHE A 121 17.05 -0.05 32.75
CA PHE A 121 17.18 1.23 32.06
C PHE A 121 15.88 2.00 32.13
N ALA A 122 15.98 3.33 32.04
CA ALA A 122 14.83 4.22 32.03
C ALA A 122 14.57 4.77 30.61
N MET A 123 13.31 5.05 30.31
CA MET A 123 12.88 5.80 29.12
C MET A 123 11.70 6.66 29.53
N ASN A 124 11.89 7.99 29.51
CA ASN A 124 10.89 8.92 30.01
C ASN A 124 10.42 8.56 31.43
N ASP A 125 9.14 8.25 31.62
CA ASP A 125 8.52 7.87 32.89
C ASP A 125 8.56 6.35 33.18
N LEU A 126 9.15 5.55 32.29
CA LEU A 126 9.22 4.09 32.43
C LEU A 126 10.58 3.62 32.92
N THR A 127 10.57 2.60 33.78
CA THR A 127 11.76 1.81 34.14
C THR A 127 11.57 0.37 33.70
N TYR A 128 12.51 -0.13 32.92
CA TYR A 128 12.55 -1.51 32.42
C TYR A 128 13.62 -2.30 33.15
N TYR A 129 13.26 -3.49 33.61
CA TYR A 129 14.14 -4.42 34.33
C TYR A 129 14.51 -5.58 33.43
N LEU A 130 15.79 -5.94 33.43
CA LEU A 130 16.34 -6.95 32.52
C LEU A 130 16.35 -8.35 33.17
N TYR A 131 15.89 -9.33 32.40
CA TYR A 131 15.85 -10.74 32.72
C TYR A 131 16.53 -11.54 31.62
N SER A 132 17.06 -12.70 31.98
CA SER A 132 17.75 -13.62 31.06
C SER A 132 17.09 -14.99 31.07
N TYR A 133 17.12 -15.66 29.91
CA TYR A 133 16.69 -17.03 29.72
C TYR A 133 17.76 -17.82 28.97
N VAL A 134 18.12 -19.00 29.46
CA VAL A 134 19.09 -19.89 28.78
C VAL A 134 18.34 -20.86 27.87
N CYS A 135 18.38 -20.60 26.57
CA CYS A 135 17.83 -21.47 25.55
C CYS A 135 18.71 -22.71 25.40
N ARG A 136 18.16 -23.90 25.70
CA ARG A 136 18.91 -25.18 25.65
C ARG A 136 18.55 -26.04 24.44
N THR A 137 17.32 -25.94 23.98
CA THR A 137 16.77 -26.78 22.90
C THR A 137 16.45 -25.92 21.69
N PRO A 138 17.28 -25.94 20.63
CA PRO A 138 17.00 -25.20 19.41
C PRO A 138 15.67 -25.59 18.78
N GLY A 139 14.99 -24.62 18.17
CA GLY A 139 13.69 -24.77 17.52
C GLY A 139 12.48 -24.88 18.45
N GLN A 140 12.68 -25.04 19.77
CA GLN A 140 11.58 -25.07 20.73
C GLN A 140 11.05 -23.65 20.99
N TRP A 141 9.74 -23.47 20.85
CA TRP A 141 9.05 -22.25 21.26
C TRP A 141 9.01 -22.14 22.79
N ILE A 142 9.40 -20.96 23.29
CA ILE A 142 9.45 -20.59 24.69
C ILE A 142 8.50 -19.41 24.88
N GLU A 143 7.51 -19.60 25.73
CA GLU A 143 6.54 -18.55 26.05
C GLU A 143 7.20 -17.44 26.88
N ILE A 144 6.90 -16.19 26.52
CA ILE A 144 7.32 -15.01 27.25
C ILE A 144 6.32 -14.76 28.39
N PRO A 145 6.78 -14.59 29.64
CA PRO A 145 5.91 -14.31 30.78
C PRO A 145 5.05 -13.07 30.57
N ASP A 146 3.76 -13.17 30.91
CA ASP A 146 2.79 -12.08 30.83
C ASP A 146 2.22 -11.82 32.23
N PRO A 147 2.93 -11.06 33.09
CA PRO A 147 2.48 -10.81 34.45
C PRO A 147 1.19 -9.96 34.43
N ALA A 148 0.31 -10.19 35.40
CA ALA A 148 -1.04 -9.61 35.40
C ALA A 148 -1.06 -8.08 35.49
N ASP A 149 0.02 -7.47 35.98
CA ASP A 149 0.24 -6.02 36.09
C ASP A 149 0.98 -5.42 34.88
N ARG A 150 1.22 -6.20 33.81
CA ARG A 150 1.87 -5.71 32.60
C ARG A 150 1.01 -4.65 31.91
N GLU A 151 1.48 -3.42 31.95
CA GLU A 151 0.88 -2.30 31.21
C GLU A 151 1.53 -2.07 29.83
N TYR A 152 2.84 -2.31 29.72
CA TYR A 152 3.63 -1.93 28.55
C TYR A 152 4.18 -3.13 27.77
N ALA A 153 4.64 -2.89 26.54
CA ALA A 153 5.17 -3.94 25.68
C ALA A 153 6.46 -4.55 26.20
N THR A 154 6.55 -5.88 26.09
CA THR A 154 7.77 -6.61 26.40
C THR A 154 8.80 -6.42 25.30
N MET A 155 10.06 -6.19 25.69
CA MET A 155 11.20 -6.07 24.77
C MET A 155 12.06 -7.33 24.83
N LEU A 156 12.27 -8.03 23.72
CA LEU A 156 13.14 -9.20 23.64
C LEU A 156 14.39 -8.87 22.82
N PHE A 157 15.58 -9.08 23.38
CA PHE A 157 16.85 -8.66 22.79
C PHE A 157 17.63 -9.86 22.23
N ALA A 158 18.18 -9.69 21.04
CA ALA A 158 19.16 -10.58 20.44
C ALA A 158 19.94 -9.88 19.31
N GLU A 159 21.08 -10.44 18.92
CA GLU A 159 21.89 -9.90 17.81
C GLU A 159 21.17 -10.06 16.46
N THR A 160 20.55 -11.22 16.23
CA THR A 160 19.82 -11.52 15.00
C THR A 160 18.38 -11.92 15.34
N LEU A 161 17.44 -11.02 15.07
CA LEU A 161 16.02 -11.23 15.28
C LEU A 161 15.26 -11.39 13.96
N SER A 162 14.19 -12.17 14.00
CA SER A 162 13.17 -12.22 12.96
C SER A 162 11.78 -12.38 13.59
N VAL A 163 10.75 -11.99 12.85
CA VAL A 163 9.35 -12.17 13.23
C VAL A 163 8.77 -13.38 12.50
N ALA A 164 8.09 -14.25 13.24
CA ALA A 164 7.18 -15.23 12.66
C ALA A 164 5.90 -14.48 12.24
N CYS A 165 5.76 -14.25 10.93
CA CYS A 165 4.64 -13.52 10.35
C CYS A 165 3.85 -14.40 9.38
N ASP A 166 2.57 -14.07 9.21
CA ASP A 166 1.76 -14.67 8.16
C ASP A 166 2.34 -14.41 6.77
N PRO A 167 2.10 -15.30 5.80
CA PRO A 167 2.46 -15.06 4.41
C PRO A 167 1.84 -13.76 3.90
N VAL A 168 2.65 -12.96 3.20
CA VAL A 168 2.17 -11.76 2.53
C VAL A 168 1.14 -12.16 1.47
N PRO A 169 -0.04 -11.50 1.39
CA PRO A 169 -1.05 -11.84 0.40
C PRO A 169 -0.54 -11.70 -1.04
N GLY A 170 -0.80 -12.72 -1.86
CA GLY A 170 -0.41 -12.74 -3.27
C GLY A 170 0.98 -13.31 -3.52
N THR A 171 1.58 -12.90 -4.64
CA THR A 171 2.96 -13.25 -5.01
C THR A 171 3.83 -12.01 -4.87
N VAL A 172 4.77 -12.02 -3.92
CA VAL A 172 5.69 -10.90 -3.71
C VAL A 172 6.55 -10.68 -4.95
N ILE A 173 6.47 -9.47 -5.52
CA ILE A 173 7.31 -9.04 -6.65
C ILE A 173 8.60 -8.43 -6.11
N ALA A 174 8.49 -7.54 -5.12
CA ALA A 174 9.62 -6.83 -4.56
C ALA A 174 9.32 -6.35 -3.13
N GLN A 175 10.39 -6.08 -2.37
CA GLN A 175 10.34 -5.52 -1.03
C GLN A 175 11.33 -4.36 -0.94
N VAL A 176 11.09 -3.43 -0.01
CA VAL A 176 12.11 -2.41 0.29
C VAL A 176 13.38 -3.08 0.81
N PRO A 177 14.57 -2.62 0.39
CA PRO A 177 15.84 -3.20 0.82
C PRO A 177 16.05 -3.06 2.32
N GLU A 178 15.57 -1.96 2.91
CA GLU A 178 15.64 -1.71 4.34
C GLU A 178 14.31 -1.13 4.84
N LEU A 179 13.71 -1.79 5.83
CA LEU A 179 12.43 -1.37 6.38
C LEU A 179 12.50 0.06 6.90
N ARG A 180 11.43 0.83 6.66
CA ARG A 180 11.24 2.21 7.15
C ARG A 180 12.22 3.26 6.60
N LYS A 181 13.17 2.90 5.73
CA LYS A 181 14.04 3.86 5.02
C LYS A 181 13.50 4.33 3.68
N SER A 182 12.68 3.52 3.03
CA SER A 182 11.99 3.85 1.78
C SER A 182 10.59 3.25 1.77
N THR A 183 9.80 3.60 0.76
CA THR A 183 8.47 3.03 0.54
C THR A 183 8.29 2.62 -0.90
N VAL A 184 7.67 1.46 -1.12
CA VAL A 184 7.17 1.05 -2.43
C VAL A 184 6.11 2.05 -2.89
N SER A 185 6.33 2.67 -4.05
CA SER A 185 5.44 3.67 -4.63
C SER A 185 5.33 3.50 -6.15
N ASN A 186 4.41 4.25 -6.79
CA ASN A 186 4.24 4.26 -8.26
C ASN A 186 4.01 2.86 -8.87
N ALA A 187 3.19 2.02 -8.23
CA ALA A 187 2.88 0.68 -8.71
C ALA A 187 2.06 0.75 -10.02
N SER A 188 2.51 0.07 -11.08
CA SER A 188 1.76 -0.07 -12.35
C SER A 188 1.99 -1.45 -12.97
N ILE A 189 1.01 -1.93 -13.75
CA ILE A 189 1.07 -3.21 -14.45
C ILE A 189 0.53 -3.12 -15.88
N ALA A 190 1.21 -3.79 -16.81
CA ALA A 190 0.76 -4.00 -18.18
C ALA A 190 0.91 -5.48 -18.57
N ILE A 191 0.03 -5.94 -19.47
CA ILE A 191 0.15 -7.24 -20.13
C ILE A 191 0.66 -6.97 -21.55
N LEU A 192 1.80 -7.55 -21.89
CA LEU A 192 2.44 -7.37 -23.19
C LEU A 192 1.79 -8.23 -24.28
N PRO A 193 1.95 -7.88 -25.57
CA PRO A 193 1.41 -8.67 -26.68
C PRO A 193 1.89 -10.13 -26.71
N ASN A 194 3.09 -10.41 -26.19
CA ASN A 194 3.64 -11.76 -26.07
C ASN A 194 3.07 -12.56 -24.87
N GLY A 195 2.17 -11.98 -24.07
CA GLY A 195 1.54 -12.59 -22.91
C GLY A 195 2.30 -12.44 -21.59
N ASN A 196 3.51 -11.86 -21.60
CA ASN A 196 4.24 -11.57 -20.36
C ASN A 196 3.60 -10.40 -19.61
N TYR A 197 3.76 -10.39 -18.30
CA TYR A 197 3.34 -9.26 -17.47
C TYR A 197 4.55 -8.41 -17.12
N VAL A 198 4.40 -7.09 -17.21
CA VAL A 198 5.40 -6.14 -16.71
C VAL A 198 4.79 -5.35 -15.57
N ALA A 199 5.49 -5.30 -14.46
CA ALA A 199 5.14 -4.51 -13.30
C ALA A 199 6.24 -3.50 -12.99
N SER A 200 5.91 -2.41 -12.33
CA SER A 200 6.86 -1.37 -11.96
C SER A 200 6.59 -0.83 -10.57
N CYS A 201 7.64 -0.39 -9.88
CA CYS A 201 7.53 0.48 -8.71
C CYS A 201 8.79 1.30 -8.49
N THR A 202 8.70 2.34 -7.67
CA THR A 202 9.85 3.03 -7.06
C THR A 202 10.04 2.59 -5.61
N GLY A 203 11.23 2.84 -5.05
CA GLY A 203 11.52 2.67 -3.62
C GLY A 203 12.20 1.36 -3.23
N VAL A 204 12.34 0.44 -4.18
CA VAL A 204 13.11 -0.82 -4.05
C VAL A 204 14.57 -0.66 -4.47
N THR A 205 14.85 0.30 -5.35
CA THR A 205 16.17 0.76 -5.79
C THR A 205 16.12 2.29 -5.96
N ASP A 206 17.23 2.90 -6.40
CA ASP A 206 17.15 4.26 -6.95
C ASP A 206 16.29 4.26 -8.23
N GLY A 207 15.47 5.30 -8.39
CA GLY A 207 14.50 5.42 -9.49
C GLY A 207 13.38 4.37 -9.50
N ALA A 208 12.76 4.20 -10.67
CA ALA A 208 11.76 3.18 -10.96
C ALA A 208 12.42 1.90 -11.44
N THR A 209 11.92 0.74 -11.01
CA THR A 209 12.39 -0.58 -11.45
C THR A 209 11.25 -1.33 -12.12
N LEU A 210 11.58 -2.04 -13.21
CA LEU A 210 10.66 -2.88 -13.96
C LEU A 210 10.92 -4.35 -13.63
N PHE A 211 9.83 -5.10 -13.49
CA PHE A 211 9.81 -6.54 -13.24
C PHE A 211 9.02 -7.22 -14.35
N VAL A 212 9.39 -8.45 -14.68
CA VAL A 212 8.70 -9.27 -15.66
C VAL A 212 8.29 -10.60 -15.07
N SER A 213 7.09 -11.05 -15.42
CA SER A 213 6.63 -12.42 -15.24
C SER A 213 6.33 -13.05 -16.60
N LYS A 214 6.87 -14.26 -16.80
CA LYS A 214 6.67 -15.07 -18.02
C LYS A 214 5.69 -16.22 -17.79
N ASP A 215 5.19 -16.36 -16.57
CA ASP A 215 4.36 -17.47 -16.09
C ASP A 215 3.06 -16.96 -15.44
N ARG A 216 2.53 -15.85 -15.98
CA ARG A 216 1.24 -15.26 -15.58
C ARG A 216 1.17 -14.85 -14.10
N GLY A 217 2.29 -14.35 -13.57
CA GLY A 217 2.41 -13.77 -12.25
C GLY A 217 2.77 -14.74 -11.14
N ALA A 218 3.07 -16.01 -11.47
CA ALA A 218 3.48 -17.02 -10.48
C ALA A 218 4.91 -16.78 -9.97
N THR A 219 5.81 -16.32 -10.85
CA THR A 219 7.15 -15.85 -10.49
C THR A 219 7.49 -14.54 -11.21
N TRP A 220 8.39 -13.78 -10.61
CA TRP A 220 8.82 -12.48 -11.10
C TRP A 220 10.34 -12.37 -11.05
N SER A 221 10.91 -11.68 -12.03
CA SER A 221 12.33 -11.34 -12.09
C SER A 221 12.49 -9.88 -12.47
N THR A 222 13.57 -9.25 -12.00
CA THR A 222 13.90 -7.88 -12.42
C THR A 222 14.18 -7.85 -13.93
N LEU A 223 13.54 -6.92 -14.63
CA LEU A 223 13.72 -6.67 -16.06
C LEU A 223 14.74 -5.55 -16.29
N VAL A 224 14.53 -4.40 -15.64
CA VAL A 224 15.43 -3.24 -15.67
C VAL A 224 15.48 -2.62 -14.28
N GLU A 225 16.67 -2.59 -13.70
CA GLU A 225 16.95 -1.80 -12.49
C GLU A 225 17.11 -0.33 -12.89
N ASN A 226 16.36 0.57 -12.25
CA ASN A 226 16.43 2.02 -12.50
C ASN A 226 16.15 2.45 -13.96
N VAL A 227 14.96 2.12 -14.48
CA VAL A 227 14.50 2.61 -15.79
C VAL A 227 14.46 4.14 -15.87
N THR A 228 14.32 4.82 -14.72
CA THR A 228 14.41 6.29 -14.63
C THR A 228 15.75 6.82 -15.15
N ALA A 229 16.87 6.09 -14.98
CA ALA A 229 18.14 6.51 -15.55
C ALA A 229 18.16 6.48 -17.09
N LEU A 230 17.31 5.63 -17.70
CA LEU A 230 17.19 5.49 -19.15
C LEU A 230 16.26 6.55 -19.75
N ASN A 231 15.12 6.81 -19.10
CA ASN A 231 14.04 7.62 -19.68
C ASN A 231 13.67 8.89 -18.88
N GLY A 232 14.32 9.16 -17.74
CA GLY A 232 14.06 10.34 -16.92
C GLY A 232 12.73 10.34 -16.16
N ILE A 233 11.84 9.36 -16.36
CA ILE A 233 10.52 9.29 -15.72
C ILE A 233 10.67 8.72 -14.32
N ARG A 234 10.28 9.49 -13.30
CA ARG A 234 10.50 9.13 -11.89
C ARG A 234 9.23 8.83 -11.12
N ASN A 235 8.20 9.67 -11.25
CA ASN A 235 7.02 9.61 -10.38
C ASN A 235 5.73 9.66 -11.19
N TYR A 236 4.64 9.25 -10.54
CA TYR A 236 3.27 9.41 -11.05
C TYR A 236 3.08 8.84 -12.46
N TYR A 237 3.79 7.75 -12.75
CA TYR A 237 3.75 7.13 -14.05
C TYR A 237 2.74 5.98 -14.11
N ASN A 238 2.36 5.62 -15.32
CA ASN A 238 1.66 4.39 -15.64
C ASN A 238 2.35 3.69 -16.81
N LEU A 239 2.33 2.36 -16.80
CA LEU A 239 2.66 1.53 -17.95
C LEU A 239 1.40 1.30 -18.77
N PHE A 240 1.50 1.32 -20.10
CA PHE A 240 0.42 0.94 -20.99
C PHE A 240 0.95 0.41 -22.31
N VAL A 241 0.21 -0.52 -22.92
CA VAL A 241 0.52 -1.03 -24.25
C VAL A 241 -0.38 -0.35 -25.26
N PHE A 242 0.21 0.12 -26.35
CA PHE A 242 -0.51 0.72 -27.47
C PHE A 242 0.22 0.37 -28.77
N GLU A 243 -0.52 -0.05 -29.81
CA GLU A 243 0.04 -0.44 -31.12
C GLU A 243 1.25 -1.42 -31.01
N GLY A 244 1.16 -2.37 -30.07
CA GLY A 244 2.20 -3.40 -29.85
C GLY A 244 3.44 -2.95 -29.06
N ALA A 245 3.61 -1.66 -28.82
CA ALA A 245 4.72 -1.12 -28.02
C ALA A 245 4.29 -0.90 -26.56
N LEU A 246 5.27 -0.99 -25.65
CA LEU A 246 5.10 -0.64 -24.25
C LEU A 246 5.47 0.84 -24.06
N TYR A 247 4.61 1.59 -23.41
CA TYR A 247 4.84 2.99 -23.06
C TYR A 247 4.89 3.17 -21.55
N MET A 248 5.71 4.13 -21.14
CA MET A 248 5.76 4.66 -19.79
C MET A 248 5.56 6.17 -19.93
N MET A 249 4.60 6.71 -19.21
CA MET A 249 4.36 8.15 -19.20
C MET A 249 4.19 8.60 -17.77
N GLY A 250 4.76 9.73 -17.37
CA GLY A 250 4.67 10.26 -16.02
C GLY A 250 5.56 11.49 -15.80
N ALA A 251 5.70 11.91 -14.55
CA ALA A 251 6.51 13.07 -14.21
C ALA A 251 8.00 12.72 -14.16
N GLY A 252 8.84 13.64 -14.64
CA GLY A 252 10.29 13.53 -14.57
C GLY A 252 10.86 13.72 -13.15
N ILE A 253 12.18 13.84 -13.06
CA ILE A 253 12.90 14.05 -11.79
C ILE A 253 12.45 15.36 -11.14
N GLY A 254 12.21 15.32 -9.82
CA GLY A 254 11.67 16.48 -9.09
C GLY A 254 10.20 16.77 -9.36
N ASN A 255 9.49 15.83 -10.02
CA ASN A 255 8.12 16.01 -10.52
C ASN A 255 8.02 17.07 -11.63
N GLN A 256 9.14 17.35 -12.31
CA GLN A 256 9.21 18.28 -13.42
C GLN A 256 9.02 17.55 -14.74
N ASP A 257 8.33 18.23 -15.65
CA ASP A 257 7.96 17.83 -16.99
C ASP A 257 7.08 16.58 -17.04
N LEU A 258 6.10 16.59 -17.95
CA LEU A 258 5.32 15.41 -18.27
C LEU A 258 6.00 14.71 -19.45
N LEU A 259 6.47 13.50 -19.21
CA LEU A 259 7.30 12.75 -20.12
C LEU A 259 6.58 11.50 -20.62
N ILE A 260 6.88 11.09 -21.86
CA ILE A 260 6.50 9.81 -22.44
C ILE A 260 7.72 9.13 -23.05
N SER A 261 7.86 7.83 -22.81
CA SER A 261 8.91 6.99 -23.34
C SER A 261 8.30 5.71 -23.91
N ARG A 262 8.91 5.19 -24.98
CA ARG A 262 8.45 4.03 -25.76
C ARG A 262 9.49 2.93 -25.72
N SER A 263 9.04 1.69 -25.62
CA SER A 263 9.82 0.47 -25.75
C SER A 263 9.18 -0.45 -26.78
N GLU A 264 9.98 -0.92 -27.73
CA GLU A 264 9.56 -1.84 -28.80
C GLU A 264 10.03 -3.29 -28.55
N ASP A 265 10.78 -3.52 -27.47
CA ASP A 265 11.42 -4.79 -27.13
C ASP A 265 10.98 -5.33 -25.77
N ASN A 266 9.69 -5.13 -25.45
CA ASN A 266 9.05 -5.64 -24.22
C ASN A 266 9.59 -5.01 -22.92
N GLY A 267 10.09 -3.77 -22.98
CA GLY A 267 10.54 -3.00 -21.82
C GLY A 267 12.03 -3.11 -21.52
N ALA A 268 12.83 -3.73 -22.39
CA ALA A 268 14.27 -3.90 -22.19
C ALA A 268 15.04 -2.61 -22.53
N THR A 269 14.67 -1.92 -23.60
CA THR A 269 15.20 -0.60 -23.98
C THR A 269 14.09 0.42 -24.14
N TRP A 270 14.44 1.69 -23.98
CA TRP A 270 13.49 2.80 -23.90
C TRP A 270 14.03 4.01 -24.67
N THR A 271 13.13 4.72 -25.35
CA THR A 271 13.45 6.05 -25.87
C THR A 271 13.75 7.00 -24.71
N LYS A 272 14.72 7.89 -24.88
CA LYS A 272 15.05 8.90 -23.87
C LYS A 272 14.39 10.22 -24.24
N PRO A 273 13.44 10.73 -23.42
CA PRO A 273 12.91 12.08 -23.60
C PRO A 273 14.03 13.13 -23.58
N THR A 274 14.06 14.02 -24.58
CA THR A 274 15.05 15.09 -24.69
C THR A 274 14.43 16.47 -24.88
N ASP A 275 13.33 16.55 -25.63
CA ASP A 275 12.68 17.80 -26.02
C ASP A 275 11.25 17.54 -26.53
N ALA A 276 10.58 18.61 -27.00
CA ALA A 276 9.19 18.57 -27.45
C ALA A 276 8.95 17.68 -28.68
N THR A 277 9.97 17.34 -29.47
CA THR A 277 9.85 16.41 -30.60
C THR A 277 10.21 14.97 -30.23
N ASN A 278 10.66 14.76 -28.99
CA ASN A 278 11.09 13.47 -28.49
C ASN A 278 10.81 13.36 -26.98
N GLY A 279 9.55 13.06 -26.65
CA GLY A 279 9.13 12.54 -25.36
C GLY A 279 8.87 13.56 -24.24
N VAL A 280 9.19 14.84 -24.40
CA VAL A 280 8.82 15.89 -23.43
C VAL A 280 7.50 16.53 -23.83
N LEU A 281 6.39 16.08 -23.24
CA LEU A 281 5.04 16.49 -23.66
C LEU A 281 4.63 17.86 -23.13
N LEU A 282 4.93 18.14 -21.88
CA LEU A 282 4.63 19.41 -21.22
C LEU A 282 5.76 19.77 -20.26
N THR A 283 6.06 21.05 -20.12
CA THR A 283 7.06 21.55 -19.17
C THR A 283 6.42 22.14 -17.92
N GLY A 284 7.12 22.05 -16.80
CA GLY A 284 6.64 22.51 -15.48
C GLY A 284 6.36 21.36 -14.52
N GLY A 285 5.75 21.64 -13.37
CA GLY A 285 5.55 20.62 -12.34
C GLY A 285 4.23 19.85 -12.51
N PHE A 286 4.25 18.53 -12.36
CA PHE A 286 3.10 17.64 -12.61
C PHE A 286 2.91 16.56 -11.54
N HIS A 287 1.64 16.14 -11.40
CA HIS A 287 1.20 15.04 -10.56
C HIS A 287 0.22 14.15 -11.35
N SER A 288 0.09 12.89 -10.94
CA SER A 288 -0.84 11.88 -11.47
C SER A 288 -0.74 10.63 -10.57
N ALA A 289 -1.16 9.49 -11.08
CA ALA A 289 -0.84 8.16 -10.54
C ALA A 289 -0.82 7.14 -11.70
N ALA A 290 -0.72 5.85 -11.36
CA ALA A 290 -1.03 4.78 -12.30
C ALA A 290 -2.53 4.78 -12.61
N VAL A 291 -2.92 5.46 -13.68
CA VAL A 291 -4.30 5.67 -14.12
C VAL A 291 -4.51 5.13 -15.54
N PRO A 292 -5.74 4.77 -15.93
CA PRO A 292 -6.02 4.29 -17.28
C PRO A 292 -5.69 5.33 -18.35
N VAL A 293 -5.04 4.86 -19.42
CA VAL A 293 -4.99 5.55 -20.71
C VAL A 293 -6.04 4.86 -21.60
N VAL A 294 -6.97 5.64 -22.15
CA VAL A 294 -8.11 5.10 -22.91
C VAL A 294 -8.14 5.65 -24.32
N VAL A 295 -8.54 4.81 -25.27
CA VAL A 295 -8.88 5.25 -26.62
C VAL A 295 -10.35 5.62 -26.66
N TYR A 296 -10.65 6.84 -27.11
CA TYR A 296 -12.01 7.32 -27.30
C TYR A 296 -12.04 8.35 -28.43
N ASP A 297 -12.97 8.17 -29.37
CA ASP A 297 -13.19 9.08 -30.51
C ASP A 297 -11.89 9.35 -31.30
N GLY A 298 -11.17 8.27 -31.66
CA GLY A 298 -9.92 8.35 -32.43
C GLY A 298 -8.74 8.98 -31.69
N ARG A 299 -8.80 9.12 -30.36
CA ARG A 299 -7.74 9.72 -29.55
C ARG A 299 -7.38 8.88 -28.33
N LEU A 300 -6.11 8.90 -27.94
CA LEU A 300 -5.65 8.46 -26.62
C LEU A 300 -5.89 9.57 -25.60
N TRP A 301 -6.35 9.21 -24.40
CA TRP A 301 -6.66 10.16 -23.33
C TRP A 301 -6.01 9.74 -22.02
N ARG A 302 -5.48 10.72 -21.30
CA ARG A 302 -4.96 10.55 -19.94
C ARG A 302 -5.29 11.76 -19.05
N ALA A 303 -5.57 11.50 -17.78
CA ALA A 303 -5.70 12.54 -16.76
C ALA A 303 -4.38 12.82 -16.03
N CYS A 304 -4.14 14.09 -15.75
CA CYS A 304 -2.98 14.60 -15.01
C CYS A 304 -3.40 15.75 -14.10
N GLU A 305 -2.52 16.16 -13.21
CA GLU A 305 -2.67 17.37 -12.42
C GLU A 305 -1.41 18.24 -12.50
N THR A 306 -1.55 19.55 -12.34
CA THR A 306 -0.39 20.42 -12.12
C THR A 306 0.19 20.19 -10.73
N ALA A 307 1.49 20.39 -10.56
CA ALA A 307 2.19 20.35 -9.28
C ALA A 307 3.33 21.37 -9.26
N GLY A 308 3.01 22.66 -9.15
CA GLY A 308 4.00 23.74 -9.13
C GLY A 308 4.64 23.96 -7.76
N SER A 309 5.78 24.66 -7.73
CA SER A 309 6.46 25.11 -6.50
C SER A 309 5.78 26.31 -5.83
N ASP A 310 4.87 26.99 -6.53
CA ASP A 310 4.24 28.27 -6.16
C ASP A 310 2.82 28.11 -5.60
N THR A 311 2.10 27.05 -5.99
CA THR A 311 0.78 26.73 -5.44
C THR A 311 0.80 25.29 -4.92
N SER A 312 0.62 25.09 -3.62
CA SER A 312 0.40 23.77 -3.00
C SER A 312 -0.84 23.02 -3.54
N ILE A 313 -1.54 23.61 -4.51
CA ILE A 313 -2.80 23.17 -5.09
C ILE A 313 -2.53 22.44 -6.40
N LYS A 314 -2.99 21.19 -6.48
CA LYS A 314 -2.95 20.40 -7.71
C LYS A 314 -4.23 20.66 -8.51
N ARG A 315 -4.10 21.02 -9.78
CA ARG A 315 -5.25 21.32 -10.65
C ARG A 315 -5.40 20.23 -11.71
N PRO A 316 -6.51 19.49 -11.72
CA PRO A 316 -6.77 18.46 -12.74
C PRO A 316 -6.84 19.02 -14.15
N PHE A 317 -6.32 18.26 -15.11
CA PHE A 317 -6.51 18.47 -16.54
C PHE A 317 -6.45 17.12 -17.26
N VAL A 318 -6.76 17.10 -18.55
CA VAL A 318 -6.56 15.93 -19.39
C VAL A 318 -5.65 16.27 -20.57
N ILE A 319 -4.94 15.28 -21.08
CA ILE A 319 -4.21 15.36 -22.34
C ILE A 319 -4.73 14.30 -23.30
N SER A 320 -4.68 14.61 -24.59
CA SER A 320 -5.01 13.64 -25.63
C SER A 320 -4.22 13.82 -26.92
N ALA A 321 -3.98 12.73 -27.63
CA ALA A 321 -3.39 12.74 -28.97
C ALA A 321 -4.20 11.86 -29.93
N PRO A 322 -4.29 12.17 -31.23
CA PRO A 322 -4.81 11.25 -32.23
C PRO A 322 -4.09 9.90 -32.15
N VAL A 323 -4.82 8.79 -32.35
CA VAL A 323 -4.25 7.43 -32.26
C VAL A 323 -3.23 7.12 -33.34
N ASP A 324 -3.29 7.82 -34.46
CA ASP A 324 -2.42 7.69 -35.63
C ASP A 324 -1.25 8.71 -35.65
N ALA A 325 -1.14 9.54 -34.61
CA ALA A 325 -0.06 10.51 -34.48
C ALA A 325 1.19 9.91 -33.84
N ASP A 326 2.34 10.57 -34.01
CA ASP A 326 3.53 10.24 -33.22
C ASP A 326 3.33 10.69 -31.77
N LEU A 327 3.19 9.72 -30.87
CA LEU A 327 2.97 9.97 -29.45
C LEU A 327 4.18 10.56 -28.74
N LEU A 328 5.38 10.50 -29.33
CA LEU A 328 6.58 11.12 -28.77
C LEU A 328 6.68 12.62 -29.11
N ASP A 329 5.94 13.09 -30.12
CA ASP A 329 5.88 14.51 -30.49
C ASP A 329 4.82 15.24 -29.65
N ALA A 330 5.25 16.22 -28.86
CA ALA A 330 4.39 17.05 -28.03
C ALA A 330 3.32 17.80 -28.83
N SER A 331 3.60 18.15 -30.10
CA SER A 331 2.62 18.84 -30.97
C SER A 331 1.42 17.97 -31.34
N SER A 332 1.54 16.64 -31.22
CA SER A 332 0.44 15.68 -31.36
C SER A 332 -0.56 15.76 -30.18
N TRP A 333 -0.10 16.26 -29.03
CA TRP A 333 -0.88 16.28 -27.80
C TRP A 333 -1.62 17.60 -27.58
N THR A 334 -2.89 17.50 -27.24
CA THR A 334 -3.72 18.61 -26.80
C THR A 334 -3.94 18.51 -25.29
N LYS A 335 -3.57 19.56 -24.57
CA LYS A 335 -3.87 19.72 -23.14
C LYS A 335 -5.17 20.51 -22.96
N SER A 336 -6.03 20.05 -22.05
CA SER A 336 -7.21 20.81 -21.65
C SER A 336 -6.88 22.02 -20.77
N ASP A 337 -7.86 22.89 -20.61
CA ASP A 337 -7.91 23.83 -19.49
C ASP A 337 -7.71 23.08 -18.16
N ASN A 338 -7.10 23.77 -17.20
CA ASN A 338 -7.03 23.30 -15.83
C ASN A 338 -8.42 23.44 -15.19
N LEU A 339 -8.84 22.42 -14.47
CA LEU A 339 -10.02 22.48 -13.61
C LEU A 339 -9.71 23.39 -12.42
N ILE A 340 -10.44 24.51 -12.34
CA ILE A 340 -10.33 25.46 -11.24
C ILE A 340 -11.45 25.18 -10.24
N THR A 341 -11.08 24.73 -9.03
CA THR A 341 -11.96 24.62 -7.88
C THR A 341 -11.41 25.44 -6.72
N ASP A 342 -12.25 25.65 -5.71
CA ASP A 342 -11.80 26.10 -4.39
C ASP A 342 -10.88 25.06 -3.75
N ASN A 343 -10.04 25.51 -2.81
CA ASN A 343 -9.12 24.64 -2.07
C ASN A 343 -9.87 23.68 -1.15
N GLU A 344 -11.04 24.08 -0.68
CA GLU A 344 -11.94 23.25 0.10
C GLU A 344 -13.34 23.33 -0.51
N MET A 345 -13.91 22.18 -0.82
CA MET A 345 -15.28 22.05 -1.32
C MET A 345 -16.13 21.38 -0.25
N ILE A 346 -17.29 21.96 0.05
CA ILE A 346 -18.26 21.36 0.97
C ILE A 346 -19.28 20.56 0.16
N VAL A 347 -19.31 19.24 0.38
CA VAL A 347 -20.18 18.30 -0.31
C VAL A 347 -20.88 17.46 0.75
N ASN A 348 -22.21 17.54 0.85
CA ASN A 348 -23.01 16.83 1.85
C ASN A 348 -22.45 16.99 3.28
N GLU A 349 -22.14 18.23 3.67
CA GLU A 349 -21.54 18.60 4.97
C GLU A 349 -20.15 17.98 5.22
N LYS A 350 -19.47 17.48 4.18
CA LYS A 350 -18.11 16.96 4.24
C LYS A 350 -17.15 17.85 3.46
N THR A 351 -15.99 18.10 4.04
CA THR A 351 -14.91 18.84 3.36
C THR A 351 -14.12 17.90 2.46
N VAL A 352 -14.03 18.25 1.18
CA VAL A 352 -13.10 17.67 0.19
C VAL A 352 -12.00 18.69 -0.05
N THR A 353 -10.74 18.29 0.09
CA THR A 353 -9.58 19.20 0.05
C THR A 353 -8.77 19.11 -1.25
N GLU A 354 -8.92 18.03 -2.01
CA GLU A 354 -8.20 17.83 -3.28
C GLU A 354 -9.01 16.96 -4.23
N LEU A 355 -8.94 17.26 -5.53
CA LEU A 355 -9.33 16.37 -6.63
C LEU A 355 -8.08 15.98 -7.40
N ILE A 356 -7.72 14.70 -7.42
CA ILE A 356 -6.46 14.21 -8.00
C ILE A 356 -6.61 12.78 -8.54
N GLU A 357 -5.55 12.27 -9.19
CA GLU A 357 -5.41 10.86 -9.61
C GLU A 357 -6.57 10.43 -10.52
N GLY A 358 -6.84 11.27 -11.52
CA GLY A 358 -7.98 11.13 -12.41
C GLY A 358 -8.00 9.86 -13.24
N ASN A 359 -9.19 9.29 -13.44
CA ASN A 359 -9.41 8.12 -14.28
C ASN A 359 -10.17 8.52 -15.54
N MET A 360 -9.55 8.37 -16.70
CA MET A 360 -10.26 8.53 -17.97
C MET A 360 -11.17 7.32 -18.20
N VAL A 361 -12.47 7.58 -18.39
CA VAL A 361 -13.47 6.53 -18.59
C VAL A 361 -14.42 6.93 -19.72
N ALA A 362 -14.42 6.12 -20.77
CA ALA A 362 -15.33 6.26 -21.90
C ALA A 362 -16.68 5.59 -21.61
N THR A 363 -17.74 6.20 -22.11
CA THR A 363 -19.11 5.64 -22.13
C THR A 363 -19.70 5.81 -23.52
N SER A 364 -20.86 5.20 -23.79
CA SER A 364 -21.61 5.46 -25.03
C SER A 364 -22.05 6.92 -25.20
N ASN A 365 -22.10 7.69 -24.10
CA ASN A 365 -22.69 9.03 -24.07
C ASN A 365 -21.65 10.14 -23.83
N GLY A 366 -20.37 9.79 -23.74
CA GLY A 366 -19.31 10.76 -23.48
C GLY A 366 -18.12 10.20 -22.73
N LEU A 367 -17.14 11.08 -22.52
CA LEU A 367 -15.87 10.81 -21.85
C LEU A 367 -15.80 11.57 -20.52
N TYR A 368 -15.38 10.88 -19.47
CA TYR A 368 -15.29 11.44 -18.13
C TYR A 368 -13.91 11.26 -17.53
N ASN A 369 -13.50 12.21 -16.71
CA ASN A 369 -12.38 12.09 -15.79
C ASN A 369 -12.94 11.92 -14.37
N ILE A 370 -12.83 10.70 -13.81
CA ILE A 370 -13.29 10.38 -12.46
C ILE A 370 -12.12 10.57 -11.48
N LEU A 371 -12.19 11.59 -10.64
CA LEU A 371 -11.13 12.01 -9.74
C LEU A 371 -11.35 11.49 -8.31
N ARG A 372 -10.26 11.12 -7.66
CA ARG A 372 -10.22 10.90 -6.21
C ARG A 372 -10.58 12.20 -5.49
N ALA A 373 -11.52 12.13 -4.54
CA ALA A 373 -11.91 13.27 -3.72
C ALA A 373 -11.35 13.13 -2.30
N SER A 374 -10.19 13.74 -2.04
CA SER A 374 -9.47 13.60 -0.76
C SER A 374 -10.26 14.22 0.40
N SER A 375 -10.51 13.45 1.45
CA SER A 375 -11.23 13.93 2.65
C SER A 375 -10.90 13.09 3.88
N LYS A 376 -10.64 13.77 5.02
CA LYS A 376 -10.53 13.10 6.32
C LYS A 376 -11.88 12.60 6.86
N GLN A 377 -12.97 13.25 6.45
CA GLN A 377 -14.31 13.07 7.01
C GLN A 377 -15.14 12.03 6.25
N THR A 378 -14.79 11.73 4.99
CA THR A 378 -15.45 10.71 4.16
C THR A 378 -14.45 9.98 3.27
N SER A 379 -14.79 8.76 2.87
CA SER A 379 -14.08 8.03 1.81
C SER A 379 -15.05 7.56 0.71
N GLN A 380 -16.23 8.18 0.64
CA GLN A 380 -17.36 7.73 -0.17
C GLN A 380 -17.65 8.65 -1.36
N LEU A 381 -16.74 9.57 -1.69
CA LEU A 381 -16.93 10.55 -2.75
C LEU A 381 -15.84 10.40 -3.82
N ALA A 382 -16.23 10.62 -5.06
CA ALA A 382 -15.36 10.92 -6.19
C ALA A 382 -15.99 12.06 -7.01
N ALA A 383 -15.18 12.77 -7.79
CA ALA A 383 -15.68 13.82 -8.68
C ALA A 383 -15.75 13.30 -10.12
N LYS A 384 -16.89 13.48 -10.79
CA LYS A 384 -17.12 13.10 -12.19
C LYS A 384 -17.02 14.34 -13.07
N VAL A 385 -15.84 14.59 -13.63
CA VAL A 385 -15.61 15.71 -14.54
C VAL A 385 -15.93 15.27 -15.97
N THR A 386 -16.70 16.08 -16.70
CA THR A 386 -17.02 15.79 -18.10
C THR A 386 -15.96 16.39 -19.02
N VAL A 387 -15.47 15.61 -19.97
CA VAL A 387 -14.62 16.09 -21.06
C VAL A 387 -15.50 16.45 -22.25
N THR A 388 -15.64 17.74 -22.53
CA THR A 388 -16.52 18.24 -23.60
C THR A 388 -15.80 18.39 -24.94
N SER A 389 -14.49 18.56 -24.90
CA SER A 389 -13.59 18.56 -26.06
C SER A 389 -12.16 18.26 -25.58
N PRO A 390 -11.19 18.01 -26.49
CA PRO A 390 -9.78 17.88 -26.14
C PRO A 390 -9.21 19.04 -25.30
N SER A 391 -9.80 20.23 -25.43
CA SER A 391 -9.34 21.42 -24.72
C SER A 391 -10.18 21.78 -23.48
N LYS A 392 -11.34 21.16 -23.23
CA LYS A 392 -12.33 21.69 -22.27
C LYS A 392 -12.95 20.66 -21.34
N LEU A 393 -12.90 21.00 -20.05
CA LEU A 393 -13.53 20.27 -18.94
C LEU A 393 -14.75 21.02 -18.39
N THR A 394 -15.75 20.31 -17.90
CA THR A 394 -16.88 20.88 -17.16
C THR A 394 -17.14 20.12 -15.87
N PHE A 395 -17.33 20.86 -14.78
CA PHE A 395 -17.54 20.34 -13.44
C PHE A 395 -18.31 21.34 -12.57
N SER A 396 -19.17 20.83 -11.70
CA SER A 396 -19.98 21.57 -10.75
C SER A 396 -19.92 20.89 -9.38
N VAL A 397 -19.44 21.61 -8.36
CA VAL A 397 -19.35 21.10 -6.97
C VAL A 397 -20.71 20.63 -6.45
N SER A 398 -21.81 21.26 -6.87
CA SER A 398 -23.15 20.89 -6.39
C SER A 398 -23.72 19.62 -7.04
N ASN A 399 -23.25 19.25 -8.23
CA ASN A 399 -23.92 18.24 -9.06
C ASN A 399 -23.03 17.06 -9.47
N ASP A 400 -21.72 17.25 -9.51
CA ASP A 400 -20.80 16.32 -10.18
C ASP A 400 -19.97 15.47 -9.20
N PHE A 401 -20.34 15.45 -7.92
CA PHE A 401 -19.85 14.45 -6.98
C PHE A 401 -20.72 13.19 -7.02
N ILE A 402 -20.06 12.03 -7.03
CA ILE A 402 -20.71 10.72 -7.08
C ILE A 402 -20.42 9.92 -5.80
N THR A 403 -21.32 8.99 -5.47
CA THR A 403 -21.10 8.06 -4.36
C THR A 403 -20.16 6.95 -4.82
N PHE A 404 -18.95 6.95 -4.28
CA PHE A 404 -17.88 6.04 -4.67
C PHE A 404 -17.21 5.42 -3.43
N PRO A 405 -17.47 4.15 -3.12
CA PRO A 405 -16.83 3.45 -2.01
C PRO A 405 -15.31 3.46 -2.16
N GLY A 406 -14.61 4.12 -1.24
CA GLY A 406 -13.15 4.26 -1.26
C GLY A 406 -12.62 5.43 -2.11
N GLY A 407 -13.49 6.26 -2.69
CA GLY A 407 -13.14 7.32 -3.64
C GLY A 407 -12.25 8.45 -3.09
N GLY A 408 -12.03 8.47 -1.76
CA GLY A 408 -11.05 9.36 -1.12
C GLY A 408 -9.60 8.89 -1.20
N LYS A 409 -9.33 7.74 -1.83
CA LYS A 409 -8.02 7.12 -2.02
C LYS A 409 -7.85 6.69 -3.48
N LYS A 410 -6.60 6.44 -3.91
CA LYS A 410 -6.31 6.08 -5.30
C LYS A 410 -7.09 4.83 -5.72
N PHE A 411 -7.71 4.89 -6.90
CA PHE A 411 -8.39 3.78 -7.55
C PHE A 411 -8.09 3.79 -9.06
N THR A 412 -8.37 2.66 -9.72
CA THR A 412 -8.24 2.50 -11.18
C THR A 412 -9.54 1.92 -11.72
N ILE A 413 -10.17 2.60 -12.67
CA ILE A 413 -11.43 2.18 -13.30
C ILE A 413 -11.17 1.64 -14.70
N ARG A 414 -11.69 0.45 -15.05
CA ARG A 414 -11.70 -0.03 -16.44
C ARG A 414 -13.07 -0.58 -16.79
N TYR A 415 -13.47 -0.39 -18.04
CA TYR A 415 -14.70 -0.94 -18.58
C TYR A 415 -14.48 -2.37 -19.04
N ASP A 416 -15.39 -3.26 -18.66
CA ASP A 416 -15.44 -4.64 -19.12
C ASP A 416 -16.60 -4.82 -20.09
N GLU A 417 -16.28 -5.07 -21.36
CA GLU A 417 -17.28 -5.30 -22.40
C GLU A 417 -18.11 -6.57 -22.16
N GLN A 418 -17.56 -7.58 -21.47
CA GLN A 418 -18.29 -8.83 -21.27
C GLN A 418 -19.44 -8.68 -20.26
N SER A 419 -19.19 -8.02 -19.13
CA SER A 419 -20.22 -7.76 -18.11
C SER A 419 -20.97 -6.46 -18.33
N GLN A 420 -20.55 -5.61 -19.27
CA GLN A 420 -21.07 -4.25 -19.49
C GLN A 420 -21.01 -3.41 -18.19
N ARG A 421 -19.92 -3.57 -17.44
CA ARG A 421 -19.70 -2.90 -16.15
C ARG A 421 -18.34 -2.21 -16.13
N TYR A 422 -18.28 -1.13 -15.38
CA TYR A 422 -17.04 -0.51 -14.95
C TYR A 422 -16.60 -1.17 -13.65
N TRP A 423 -15.37 -1.65 -13.61
CA TRP A 423 -14.81 -2.30 -12.43
C TRP A 423 -13.76 -1.40 -11.80
N THR A 424 -13.53 -1.57 -10.50
CA THR A 424 -12.45 -0.92 -9.76
C THR A 424 -12.08 -1.73 -8.52
N LEU A 425 -10.81 -1.62 -8.12
CA LEU A 425 -10.36 -2.01 -6.80
C LEU A 425 -10.13 -0.74 -5.98
N SER A 426 -10.82 -0.62 -4.85
CA SER A 426 -10.78 0.58 -4.00
C SER A 426 -10.64 0.23 -2.52
N ASN A 427 -10.46 1.25 -1.68
CA ASN A 427 -10.30 1.11 -0.23
C ASN A 427 -11.44 1.76 0.58
N PRO A 428 -12.68 1.24 0.58
CA PRO A 428 -13.75 1.79 1.42
C PRO A 428 -13.37 1.72 2.91
N ALA A 429 -13.39 2.87 3.61
CA ALA A 429 -13.13 2.88 5.05
C ALA A 429 -14.34 2.34 5.83
N ALA A 430 -14.25 1.08 6.27
CA ALA A 430 -15.28 0.45 7.09
C ALA A 430 -15.44 1.20 8.42
N SER A 431 -16.68 1.38 8.87
CA SER A 431 -17.01 2.16 10.07
C SER A 431 -16.32 1.64 11.33
N LYS A 432 -16.12 0.31 11.45
CA LYS A 432 -15.47 -0.31 12.62
C LYS A 432 -14.03 0.16 12.87
N TYR A 433 -13.32 0.63 11.83
CA TYR A 433 -11.94 1.12 11.96
C TYR A 433 -11.84 2.62 12.22
N VAL A 434 -12.91 3.38 11.97
CA VAL A 434 -12.88 4.84 12.05
C VAL A 434 -12.73 5.31 13.48
N GLY A 435 -11.70 6.11 13.75
CA GLY A 435 -11.43 6.63 15.09
C GLY A 435 -10.78 5.62 16.02
N MET A 436 -10.41 4.42 15.56
CA MET A 436 -9.52 3.53 16.32
C MET A 436 -8.21 4.26 16.66
N LYS A 437 -7.68 3.99 17.85
CA LYS A 437 -6.52 4.68 18.43
C LYS A 437 -5.40 3.71 18.79
N ASN A 438 -4.20 4.24 18.85
CA ASN A 438 -3.08 3.69 19.62
C ASN A 438 -2.40 4.84 20.40
N ASP A 439 -1.46 4.52 21.29
CA ASP A 439 -0.79 5.51 22.17
C ASP A 439 0.25 6.41 21.45
N GLY A 440 0.29 6.39 20.11
CA GLY A 440 1.30 7.07 19.32
C GLY A 440 0.71 8.02 18.27
N LEU A 441 1.19 7.88 17.03
CA LEU A 441 0.75 8.65 15.85
C LEU A 441 -0.78 8.75 15.70
N TYR A 442 -1.53 7.79 16.22
CA TYR A 442 -2.98 7.72 16.16
C TYR A 442 -3.71 7.97 17.49
N LEU A 443 -3.10 8.71 18.43
CA LEU A 443 -3.71 9.11 19.71
C LEU A 443 -5.10 9.77 19.53
N ASN A 444 -5.25 10.56 18.47
CA ASN A 444 -6.48 11.28 18.13
C ASN A 444 -7.43 10.48 17.23
N GLY A 445 -7.10 9.23 16.92
CA GLY A 445 -7.89 8.33 16.10
C GLY A 445 -7.52 8.38 14.62
N ILE A 446 -7.56 7.22 13.96
CA ILE A 446 -7.32 7.11 12.51
C ILE A 446 -8.50 7.66 11.71
N THR A 447 -8.20 8.49 10.71
CA THR A 447 -9.18 9.14 9.83
C THR A 447 -9.49 8.31 8.58
N ARG A 448 -10.57 8.64 7.87
CA ARG A 448 -11.06 7.82 6.74
C ARG A 448 -10.14 7.79 5.53
N ASP A 449 -9.35 8.82 5.31
CA ASP A 449 -8.30 8.89 4.27
C ASP A 449 -7.09 7.99 4.60
N LEU A 450 -6.91 7.64 5.88
CA LEU A 450 -5.81 6.79 6.35
C LEU A 450 -6.23 5.33 6.56
N ILE A 451 -7.51 4.97 6.53
CA ILE A 451 -7.92 3.56 6.62
C ILE A 451 -7.73 2.87 5.27
N ARG A 452 -6.79 1.93 5.18
CA ARG A 452 -6.39 1.23 3.93
C ARG A 452 -6.18 -0.27 4.07
N ASN A 453 -6.43 -0.83 5.24
CA ASN A 453 -6.38 -2.26 5.58
C ASN A 453 -7.49 -3.10 4.92
N ARG A 454 -8.15 -2.59 3.88
CA ARG A 454 -9.25 -3.28 3.18
C ARG A 454 -9.25 -2.92 1.70
N LEU A 455 -9.21 -3.92 0.84
CA LEU A 455 -9.29 -3.80 -0.62
C LEU A 455 -10.59 -4.46 -1.11
N VAL A 456 -11.40 -3.72 -1.87
CA VAL A 456 -12.73 -4.16 -2.28
C VAL A 456 -12.87 -4.01 -3.78
N LEU A 457 -13.28 -5.08 -4.44
CA LEU A 457 -13.74 -5.07 -5.82
C LEU A 457 -15.13 -4.42 -5.85
N CYS A 458 -15.25 -3.34 -6.59
CA CYS A 458 -16.50 -2.62 -6.79
C CYS A 458 -16.82 -2.54 -8.28
N TYR A 459 -18.11 -2.41 -8.61
CA TYR A 459 -18.53 -2.14 -9.99
C TYR A 459 -19.57 -1.03 -10.07
N SER A 460 -19.74 -0.49 -11.27
CA SER A 460 -20.83 0.42 -11.64
C SER A 460 -21.30 0.12 -13.06
N THR A 461 -22.55 0.44 -13.38
CA THR A 461 -23.09 0.37 -14.74
C THR A 461 -23.29 1.76 -15.36
N ASP A 462 -23.20 2.84 -14.57
CA ASP A 462 -23.55 4.21 -14.97
C ASP A 462 -22.50 5.27 -14.59
N LEU A 463 -21.41 4.85 -13.92
CA LEU A 463 -20.35 5.69 -13.34
C LEU A 463 -20.82 6.66 -12.25
N ILE A 464 -22.05 6.51 -11.74
CA ILE A 464 -22.63 7.36 -10.70
C ILE A 464 -22.84 6.53 -9.44
N THR A 465 -23.45 5.36 -9.59
CA THR A 465 -23.74 4.43 -8.50
C THR A 465 -22.74 3.30 -8.51
N TRP A 466 -21.97 3.16 -7.42
CA TRP A 466 -20.96 2.13 -7.27
C TRP A 466 -21.35 1.12 -6.20
N VAL A 467 -21.28 -0.17 -6.56
CA VAL A 467 -21.65 -1.30 -5.71
C VAL A 467 -20.37 -1.98 -5.20
N PRO A 468 -20.14 -2.06 -3.87
CA PRO A 468 -19.13 -2.95 -3.31
C PRO A 468 -19.54 -4.40 -3.59
N TYR A 469 -18.75 -5.12 -4.39
CA TYR A 469 -19.06 -6.46 -4.84
C TYR A 469 -18.40 -7.53 -3.97
N LYS A 470 -17.08 -7.42 -3.76
CA LYS A 470 -16.33 -8.41 -2.98
C LYS A 470 -15.19 -7.80 -2.20
N VAL A 471 -15.04 -8.17 -0.92
CA VAL A 471 -13.82 -7.92 -0.16
C VAL A 471 -12.73 -8.87 -0.64
N VAL A 472 -11.66 -8.31 -1.20
CA VAL A 472 -10.54 -9.08 -1.75
C VAL A 472 -9.49 -9.32 -0.68
N LEU A 473 -9.17 -8.29 0.10
CA LEU A 473 -8.26 -8.36 1.24
C LEU A 473 -8.83 -7.52 2.37
N GLU A 474 -8.71 -8.00 3.61
CA GLU A 474 -9.01 -7.23 4.81
C GLU A 474 -8.12 -7.72 5.96
N ASN A 475 -7.64 -6.79 6.78
CA ASN A 475 -6.95 -7.09 8.03
C ASN A 475 -7.56 -6.25 9.15
N GLU A 476 -7.61 -6.78 10.37
CA GLU A 476 -8.20 -6.10 11.54
C GLU A 476 -7.38 -4.90 12.02
N ASP A 477 -6.08 -4.82 11.70
CA ASP A 477 -5.20 -3.72 12.10
C ASP A 477 -5.16 -2.60 11.02
N PRO A 478 -5.71 -1.41 11.31
CA PRO A 478 -5.68 -0.29 10.36
C PRO A 478 -4.40 0.56 10.46
N PHE A 479 -3.49 0.31 11.40
CA PHE A 479 -2.32 1.15 11.67
C PHE A 479 -1.08 0.72 10.91
N PHE A 480 -0.89 -0.59 10.70
CA PHE A 480 0.27 -1.12 9.97
C PHE A 480 -0.10 -1.85 8.66
N HIS A 481 -1.37 -2.22 8.46
CA HIS A 481 -1.80 -2.85 7.21
C HIS A 481 -2.42 -1.86 6.22
N GLY A 482 -1.96 -1.91 4.98
CA GLY A 482 -2.54 -1.12 3.89
C GLY A 482 -2.41 -1.80 2.54
N PHE A 483 -3.52 -2.07 1.86
CA PHE A 483 -3.59 -2.72 0.55
C PHE A 483 -4.03 -1.70 -0.50
N GLN A 484 -3.10 -0.92 -1.06
CA GLN A 484 -3.49 0.35 -1.69
C GLN A 484 -2.82 0.61 -3.04
N TYR A 485 -3.24 1.71 -3.66
CA TYR A 485 -2.71 2.22 -4.93
C TYR A 485 -2.68 1.18 -6.06
N VAL A 486 -3.64 0.25 -6.04
CA VAL A 486 -3.68 -0.89 -6.96
C VAL A 486 -3.83 -0.43 -8.39
N ASP A 487 -2.95 -0.90 -9.27
CA ASP A 487 -3.14 -0.88 -10.72
C ASP A 487 -3.39 -2.31 -11.19
N TRP A 488 -4.22 -2.48 -12.21
CA TRP A 488 -4.75 -3.79 -12.58
C TRP A 488 -5.18 -3.86 -14.04
N GLN A 489 -5.27 -5.08 -14.58
CA GLN A 489 -5.65 -5.40 -15.95
C GLN A 489 -6.66 -6.56 -15.98
N PHE A 490 -7.49 -6.62 -17.01
CA PHE A 490 -8.24 -7.83 -17.32
C PHE A 490 -7.32 -8.86 -17.97
N ASN A 491 -7.49 -10.13 -17.61
CA ASN A 491 -6.80 -11.26 -18.22
C ASN A 491 -7.80 -12.41 -18.40
N GLY A 492 -8.53 -12.38 -19.51
CA GLY A 492 -9.63 -13.33 -19.76
C GLY A 492 -10.73 -13.21 -18.71
N ASN A 493 -10.96 -14.28 -17.96
CA ASN A 493 -11.95 -14.33 -16.88
C ASN A 493 -11.46 -13.71 -15.57
N ASP A 494 -10.15 -13.43 -15.47
CA ASP A 494 -9.53 -12.96 -14.24
C ASP A 494 -9.25 -11.46 -14.28
N LEU A 495 -9.10 -10.89 -13.08
CA LEU A 495 -8.49 -9.59 -12.87
C LEU A 495 -7.11 -9.81 -12.25
N VAL A 496 -6.07 -9.27 -12.87
CA VAL A 496 -4.69 -9.31 -12.35
C VAL A 496 -4.25 -7.93 -11.92
N ALA A 497 -3.55 -7.84 -10.79
CA ALA A 497 -3.27 -6.57 -10.15
C ALA A 497 -1.88 -6.55 -9.50
N VAL A 498 -1.32 -5.35 -9.38
CA VAL A 498 -0.19 -5.08 -8.49
C VAL A 498 -0.63 -4.15 -7.38
N CYS A 499 -0.30 -4.50 -6.15
CA CYS A 499 -0.67 -3.77 -4.96
C CYS A 499 0.58 -3.36 -4.21
N ARG A 500 0.70 -2.05 -3.89
CA ARG A 500 1.68 -1.63 -2.90
C ARG A 500 1.08 -1.90 -1.52
N MET A 501 1.76 -2.73 -0.75
CA MET A 501 1.29 -3.25 0.52
C MET A 501 2.18 -2.74 1.67
N ALA A 502 1.54 -2.22 2.70
CA ALA A 502 2.12 -2.15 4.03
C ALA A 502 1.66 -3.42 4.77
N CYS A 503 2.59 -4.30 5.11
CA CYS A 503 2.33 -5.53 5.85
C CYS A 503 3.53 -5.84 6.75
N PRO A 504 3.31 -6.40 7.96
CA PRO A 504 4.37 -7.03 8.73
C PRO A 504 5.11 -8.07 7.89
N GLU A 505 6.42 -8.14 8.09
CA GLU A 505 7.27 -9.17 7.48
C GLU A 505 8.37 -9.58 8.46
N ARG A 506 9.22 -10.53 8.08
CA ARG A 506 10.20 -11.16 9.00
C ARG A 506 11.14 -10.16 9.66
N ARG A 507 11.35 -8.97 9.10
CA ARG A 507 12.19 -7.91 9.67
C ARG A 507 11.42 -6.93 10.58
N GLY A 508 10.10 -7.07 10.75
CA GLY A 508 9.28 -6.22 11.61
C GLY A 508 8.12 -5.52 10.90
N LEU A 509 7.67 -4.39 11.46
CA LEU A 509 6.53 -3.63 10.97
C LEU A 509 6.94 -2.58 9.91
N PRO A 510 6.06 -2.25 8.96
CA PRO A 510 6.19 -1.01 8.19
C PRO A 510 6.03 0.20 9.13
N TYR A 511 6.39 1.40 8.68
CA TYR A 511 6.26 2.60 9.52
C TYR A 511 4.79 2.87 9.91
N ARG A 512 3.89 2.76 8.94
CA ARG A 512 2.43 2.78 9.10
C ARG A 512 1.77 2.25 7.83
N GLN A 513 0.46 2.10 7.85
CA GLN A 513 -0.35 1.57 6.76
C GLN A 513 -0.13 2.26 5.41
N HIS A 514 0.25 3.55 5.37
CA HIS A 514 0.45 4.29 4.11
C HIS A 514 1.79 3.98 3.45
N ASP A 515 2.76 3.56 4.25
CA ASP A 515 4.17 3.48 3.90
C ASP A 515 4.50 2.03 3.56
N ALA A 516 4.11 1.66 2.35
CA ALA A 516 4.22 0.30 1.83
C ALA A 516 5.67 -0.17 1.79
N ASN A 517 5.92 -1.38 2.30
CA ASN A 517 7.20 -2.05 2.29
C ASN A 517 7.30 -3.15 1.21
N ILE A 518 6.18 -3.48 0.56
CA ILE A 518 6.09 -4.62 -0.37
C ILE A 518 5.30 -4.25 -1.62
N LEU A 519 5.74 -4.73 -2.79
CA LEU A 519 4.95 -4.83 -4.01
C LEU A 519 4.51 -6.28 -4.18
N SER A 520 3.21 -6.54 -4.26
CA SER A 520 2.66 -7.89 -4.44
C SER A 520 1.74 -7.96 -5.65
N PHE A 521 1.81 -9.08 -6.37
CA PHE A 521 0.89 -9.46 -7.43
C PHE A 521 -0.34 -10.18 -6.86
N LEU A 522 -1.52 -9.77 -7.31
CA LEU A 522 -2.79 -10.38 -6.97
C LEU A 522 -3.49 -10.90 -8.23
N ARG A 523 -4.14 -12.04 -8.12
CA ARG A 523 -5.08 -12.57 -9.11
C ARG A 523 -6.43 -12.78 -8.45
N ILE A 524 -7.46 -12.16 -8.99
CA ILE A 524 -8.85 -12.38 -8.64
C ILE A 524 -9.44 -13.22 -9.76
N ALA A 525 -9.51 -14.53 -9.51
CA ALA A 525 -9.99 -15.49 -10.49
C ALA A 525 -11.50 -15.33 -10.71
N ASP A 526 -11.93 -15.46 -11.97
CA ASP A 526 -13.36 -15.43 -12.34
C ASP A 526 -14.14 -14.26 -11.71
N PHE A 527 -13.56 -13.06 -11.74
CA PHE A 527 -14.00 -11.92 -10.92
C PHE A 527 -15.45 -11.48 -11.20
N ARG A 528 -16.01 -11.87 -12.34
CA ARG A 528 -17.37 -11.56 -12.77
C ARG A 528 -18.44 -12.41 -12.04
N ASN A 529 -18.05 -13.53 -11.44
CA ASN A 529 -18.95 -14.54 -10.84
C ASN A 529 -18.70 -14.80 -9.33
N LEU A 530 -17.98 -13.90 -8.64
CA LEU A 530 -17.57 -14.05 -7.22
C LEU A 530 -18.69 -13.94 -6.18
#